data_AF-A0A7V5XH08-F1
#
_entry.id   AF-A0A7V5XH08-F1
#
_cell.length_a   1.000
_cell.length_b   1.000
_cell.length_c   1.000
_cell.angle_alpha   90.00
_cell.angle_beta   90.00
_cell.angle_gamma   90.00
#
_symmetry.space_group_name_H-M   'P 1'
#
loop_
_entity.id
_entity.type
_entity.pdbx_description
1 polymer ?
#
loop_
_entity_poly.entity_id
_entity_poly.type
_entity_poly.pdbx_seq_one_letter_code
_entity_poly.pdbx_strand_id
1 'polypeptide(L)'
;MQNRRFTFALLFILTLFFLKVIYLYFLDLPLSYDEAYYWDWSRFLDFGYYSKPPMIAWIIRLGTEILGNTEFAVRFPALIFITLTLFFSYL
;
A
#
# COMPACT_ATOMS: atom_id res chain seq x y z
N MET A 1 -0.96 -29.39 15.93
CA MET A 1 -0.05 -29.08 14.80
C MET A 1 -0.50 -27.86 13.98
N GLN A 2 -1.80 -27.60 13.84
CA GLN A 2 -2.39 -26.40 13.19
C GLN A 2 -1.76 -25.08 13.67
N ASN A 3 -1.69 -24.86 14.98
CA ASN A 3 -1.23 -23.58 15.56
C ASN A 3 0.23 -23.25 15.21
N ARG A 4 1.11 -24.26 15.11
CA ARG A 4 2.52 -24.01 14.76
C ARG A 4 2.67 -23.51 13.33
N ARG A 5 1.92 -24.07 12.38
CA ARG A 5 1.94 -23.63 10.98
C ARG A 5 1.42 -22.20 10.86
N PHE A 6 0.34 -21.88 11.58
CA PHE A 6 -0.23 -20.55 11.61
C PHE A 6 0.76 -19.51 12.16
N THR A 7 1.42 -19.82 13.28
CA THR A 7 2.45 -18.94 13.84
C THR A 7 3.60 -18.70 12.85
N PHE A 8 4.08 -19.74 12.17
CA PHE A 8 5.16 -19.57 11.18
C PHE A 8 4.73 -18.71 9.99
N ALA A 9 3.52 -18.91 9.46
CA ALA A 9 3.01 -18.09 8.36
C ALA A 9 2.82 -16.63 8.78
N LEU A 10 2.28 -16.38 9.98
CA LEU A 10 2.12 -15.02 10.50
C LEU A 10 3.48 -14.33 10.67
N LEU A 11 4.47 -15.01 11.26
CA LEU A 11 5.82 -14.47 11.40
C LEU A 11 6.45 -14.18 10.04
N PHE A 12 6.24 -15.05 9.06
CA PHE A 12 6.74 -14.86 7.70
C PHE A 12 6.10 -13.64 7.02
N ILE A 13 4.77 -13.50 7.10
CA ILE A 13 4.04 -12.35 6.54
C ILE A 13 4.49 -11.04 7.20
N LEU A 14 4.62 -11.01 8.52
CA LEU A 14 5.11 -9.84 9.26
C LEU A 14 6.55 -9.50 8.87
N THR A 15 7.41 -10.50 8.73
CA THR A 15 8.80 -10.31 8.28
C THR A 15 8.84 -9.66 6.90
N LEU A 16 8.07 -10.17 5.94
CA LEU A 16 7.98 -9.58 4.60
C LEU A 16 7.43 -8.16 4.62
N PHE A 17 6.41 -7.89 5.44
CA PHE A 17 5.86 -6.55 5.61
C PHE A 17 6.94 -5.57 6.07
N PHE A 18 7.64 -5.86 7.17
CA PHE A 18 8.67 -4.96 7.69
C PHE A 18 9.85 -4.78 6.72
N LEU A 19 10.30 -5.85 6.07
CA LEU A 19 11.34 -5.74 5.03
C LEU A 19 10.89 -4.83 3.90
N LYS A 20 9.62 -4.91 3.48
CA LYS A 20 9.09 -4.08 2.40
C LYS A 20 8.87 -2.62 2.84
N VAL A 21 8.48 -2.36 4.09
CA VAL A 21 8.42 -1.00 4.65
C VAL A 21 9.81 -0.35 4.61
N ILE A 22 10.83 -1.05 5.12
CA ILE A 22 12.22 -0.56 5.11
C ILE A 22 12.67 -0.30 3.67
N TYR A 23 12.43 -1.26 2.77
CA TYR A 23 12.77 -1.10 1.35
C TYR A 23 12.11 0.13 0.74
N LEU A 24 10.80 0.33 0.93
CA LEU A 24 10.08 1.48 0.37
C LEU A 24 10.54 2.81 0.98
N TYR A 25 10.92 2.82 2.25
CA TYR A 25 11.39 4.04 2.92
C TYR A 25 12.73 4.52 2.37
N PHE A 26 13.63 3.60 2.01
CA PHE A 26 14.92 3.91 1.40
C PHE A 26 14.88 3.92 -0.14
N LEU A 27 13.72 3.67 -0.75
CA LEU A 27 13.57 3.60 -2.19
C LEU A 27 13.52 5.01 -2.79
N ASP A 28 14.64 5.46 -3.34
CA ASP A 28 14.75 6.74 -4.05
C ASP A 28 14.45 6.59 -5.55
N LEU A 29 13.33 5.94 -5.87
CA LEU A 29 12.84 5.84 -7.25
C LEU A 29 11.55 6.65 -7.41
N PRO A 30 11.45 7.44 -8.50
CA PRO A 30 10.24 8.19 -8.78
C PRO A 30 9.04 7.25 -8.95
N LEU A 31 7.85 7.83 -8.81
CA LEU A 31 6.62 7.10 -9.11
C LEU A 31 6.61 6.63 -10.57
N SER A 32 6.17 5.40 -10.76
CA SER A 32 5.82 4.90 -12.10
C SER A 32 4.65 5.71 -12.67
N TYR A 33 4.43 5.60 -13.98
CA TYR A 33 3.38 6.35 -14.68
C TYR A 33 2.00 6.21 -14.01
N ASP A 34 1.58 4.97 -13.70
CA ASP A 34 0.29 4.72 -13.07
C ASP A 34 0.21 5.24 -11.63
N GLU A 35 1.29 5.10 -10.86
CA GLU A 35 1.36 5.63 -9.48
C GLU A 35 1.26 7.15 -9.47
N ALA A 36 2.01 7.83 -10.35
CA ALA A 36 1.98 9.28 -10.48
C ALA A 36 0.60 9.77 -10.92
N TYR A 37 -0.06 9.03 -11.81
CA TYR A 37 -1.40 9.34 -12.30
C TYR A 37 -2.45 9.24 -11.19
N TYR A 38 -2.42 8.19 -10.37
CA TYR A 38 -3.33 8.09 -9.22
C TYR A 38 -3.02 9.09 -8.11
N TRP A 39 -1.74 9.41 -7.92
CA TRP A 39 -1.34 10.45 -6.99
C TRP A 39 -1.84 11.82 -7.46
N ASP A 40 -1.80 12.14 -8.75
CA ASP A 40 -2.38 13.36 -9.29
C ASP A 40 -3.88 13.46 -8.99
N TRP A 41 -4.62 12.40 -9.28
CA TRP A 41 -6.05 12.30 -8.93
C TRP A 41 -6.32 12.46 -7.44
N SER A 42 -5.43 11.98 -6.57
CA SER A 42 -5.58 12.14 -5.12
C SER A 42 -5.55 13.61 -4.68
N ARG A 43 -4.98 14.52 -5.49
CA ARG A 43 -4.98 15.96 -5.22
C ARG A 43 -6.35 16.61 -5.44
N PHE A 44 -7.19 16.00 -6.26
CA PHE A 44 -8.54 16.45 -6.59
C PHE A 44 -9.52 15.29 -6.42
N LEU A 45 -10.01 15.11 -5.20
CA LEU A 45 -10.92 14.01 -4.88
C LEU A 45 -12.25 14.17 -5.62
N ASP A 46 -12.59 13.17 -6.41
CA ASP A 46 -13.87 13.04 -7.11
C ASP A 46 -14.48 11.66 -6.84
N PHE A 47 -15.76 11.46 -7.15
CA PHE A 47 -16.46 10.17 -7.06
C PHE A 47 -16.23 9.27 -8.28
N GLY A 48 -15.59 9.79 -9.33
CA GLY A 48 -15.19 8.99 -10.47
C GLY A 48 -14.19 9.76 -11.32
N TYR A 49 -13.15 9.07 -11.77
CA TYR A 49 -12.15 9.64 -12.67
C TYR A 49 -12.32 9.09 -14.08
N TYR A 50 -11.65 9.72 -15.04
CA TYR A 50 -11.78 9.42 -16.47
C TYR A 50 -11.80 7.93 -16.82
N SER A 51 -10.99 7.11 -16.15
CA SER A 51 -10.90 5.68 -16.42
C SER A 51 -11.16 4.75 -15.23
N LYS A 52 -11.24 5.25 -13.99
CA LYS A 52 -11.30 4.38 -12.79
C LYS A 52 -12.18 4.92 -11.67
N PRO A 53 -12.71 4.03 -10.81
CA PRO A 53 -13.38 4.41 -9.57
C PRO A 53 -12.46 5.17 -8.60
N PRO A 54 -13.02 5.85 -7.60
CA PRO A 54 -12.30 6.87 -6.86
C PRO A 54 -11.44 6.34 -5.70
N MET A 55 -11.67 5.09 -5.29
CA MET A 55 -11.10 4.53 -4.06
C MET A 55 -9.57 4.61 -4.00
N ILE A 56 -8.86 4.36 -5.12
CA ILE A 56 -7.39 4.40 -5.14
C ILE A 56 -6.90 5.81 -4.81
N ALA A 57 -7.46 6.83 -5.45
CA ALA A 57 -7.09 8.23 -5.22
C ALA A 57 -7.41 8.66 -3.78
N TRP A 58 -8.56 8.25 -3.24
CA TRP A 58 -8.95 8.55 -1.86
C TRP A 58 -8.00 7.93 -0.84
N ILE A 59 -7.61 6.67 -1.06
CA ILE A 59 -6.66 5.95 -0.21
C ILE A 59 -5.27 6.61 -0.27
N ILE A 60 -4.81 6.99 -1.46
CA ILE A 60 -3.53 7.70 -1.61
C ILE A 60 -3.58 9.07 -0.92
N ARG A 61 -4.69 9.80 -1.02
CA ARG A 61 -4.89 11.07 -0.33
C ARG A 61 -4.79 10.90 1.18
N LEU A 62 -5.48 9.90 1.74
CA LEU A 62 -5.37 9.60 3.17
C LEU A 62 -3.93 9.24 3.57
N GLY A 63 -3.23 8.44 2.78
CA GLY A 63 -1.83 8.09 3.03
C GLY A 63 -0.91 9.31 3.05
N THR A 64 -1.04 10.18 2.04
CA THR A 64 -0.21 11.39 1.90
C THR A 64 -0.54 12.49 2.90
N GLU A 65 -1.77 12.56 3.41
CA GLU A 65 -2.15 13.46 4.51
C GLU A 65 -1.54 13.01 5.86
N ILE A 66 -1.44 11.70 6.10
CA ILE A 66 -0.94 11.16 7.38
C ILE A 66 0.60 11.07 7.40
N LEU A 67 1.21 10.63 6.29
CA LEU A 67 2.64 10.31 6.20
C LEU A 67 3.44 11.38 5.44
N GLY A 68 2.77 12.45 4.99
CA GLY A 68 3.36 13.51 4.18
C GLY A 68 3.34 13.21 2.68
N ASN A 69 3.60 14.24 1.88
CA ASN A 69 3.52 14.13 0.42
C ASN A 69 4.81 13.55 -0.19
N THR A 70 4.97 12.23 -0.07
CA THR A 70 6.16 11.48 -0.51
C THR A 70 5.78 10.23 -1.29
N GLU A 71 6.71 9.69 -2.09
CA GLU A 71 6.54 8.44 -2.83
C GLU A 71 6.26 7.26 -1.90
N PHE A 72 6.89 7.26 -0.73
CA PHE A 72 6.62 6.29 0.33
C PHE A 72 5.14 6.32 0.74
N ALA A 73 4.60 7.50 1.02
CA ALA A 73 3.21 7.67 1.44
C ALA A 73 2.20 7.26 0.36
N VAL A 74 2.54 7.43 -0.92
CA VAL A 74 1.72 6.96 -2.05
C VAL A 74 1.69 5.42 -2.11
N ARG A 75 2.84 4.77 -1.87
CA ARG A 75 2.99 3.30 -1.99
C ARG A 75 2.57 2.54 -0.73
N PHE A 76 2.64 3.17 0.44
CA PHE A 76 2.41 2.52 1.73
C PHE A 76 1.01 1.91 1.90
N PRO A 77 -0.09 2.56 1.48
CA PRO A 77 -1.40 1.94 1.55
C PRO A 77 -1.50 0.64 0.73
N ALA A 78 -0.89 0.60 -0.46
CA ALA A 78 -0.86 -0.61 -1.29
C ALA A 78 -0.14 -1.77 -0.57
N LEU A 79 0.91 -1.47 0.19
CA LEU A 79 1.60 -2.45 1.04
C LEU A 79 0.68 -3.01 2.14
N ILE A 80 -0.15 -2.18 2.77
CA ILE A 80 -1.13 -2.65 3.75
C ILE A 80 -2.13 -3.61 3.09
N PHE A 81 -2.71 -3.23 1.95
CA PHE A 81 -3.72 -4.05 1.28
C PHE A 81 -3.18 -5.41 0.82
N ILE A 82 -1.96 -5.45 0.27
CA ILE A 82 -1.37 -6.74 -0.13
C ILE A 82 -1.06 -7.63 1.07
N THR A 83 -0.57 -7.06 2.18
CA THR A 83 -0.32 -7.81 3.42
C THR A 83 -1.61 -8.35 4.03
N LEU A 84 -2.68 -7.55 4.05
CA LEU A 84 -4.01 -8.01 4.49
C LEU A 84 -4.54 -9.12 3.59
N THR A 85 -4.37 -8.98 2.27
CA THR A 85 -4.80 -10.01 1.30
C THR A 85 -4.08 -11.33 1.56
N LEU A 86 -2.76 -11.30 1.78
CA LEU A 86 -1.97 -12.48 2.13
C LEU A 86 -2.45 -13.11 3.45
N PHE A 87 -2.70 -12.30 4.47
CA PHE A 87 -3.21 -12.77 5.75
C PHE A 87 -4.57 -13.47 5.62
N PHE A 88 -5.53 -12.85 4.92
CA PHE A 88 -6.85 -13.44 4.68
C PHE A 88 -6.80 -14.67 3.78
N SER A 89 -5.90 -14.72 2.79
CA SER A 89 -5.73 -15.89 1.93
C SER A 89 -5.18 -17.12 2.68
N TYR A 90 -4.50 -16.89 3.80
CA TYR A 90 -3.92 -17.94 4.63
C TYR A 90 -4.88 -18.46 5.71
N LEU A 91 -5.87 -17.65 6.10
CA LEU A 91 -6.93 -18.02 7.05
C LEU A 91 -7.79 -19.17 6.51
#